data_AF-A0A448YP19-F1
#
_entry.id   AF-A0A448YP19-F1
#
_cell.length_a   1.000
_cell.length_b   1.000
_cell.length_c   1.000
_cell.angle_alpha   90.00
_cell.angle_beta   90.00
_cell.angle_gamma   90.00
#
_symmetry.space_group_name_H-M   'P 1'
#
loop_
_entity.id
_entity.type
_entity.pdbx_description
1 polymer ?
#
loop_
_entity_poly.entity_id
_entity_poly.type
_entity_poly.pdbx_seq_one_letter_code
_entity_poly.pdbx_strand_id
1 'polypeptide(L)'
;MSSHYRRSGLRKIGTTLIKCFSSGMISGPGLALLSRFPIVETFIYRYPVNGRPSAFYRGDWYVGKSAAVTVLEPPSGPHIALINSHMHAPYALTGDAAYACHRAAQAWDLAGVARRLERQGYAVVLVGDLNSRPGSLPYRILSNEGQLHDSWELLHGPSDPLEVAKMSPQDQVDLAATTCDSTINTWRAQRAPTEACRLDYALIGGAKLTPVDAGVVFTERIPDVGSYSDHFAYTATFEMEDKPEAIKEVARKRRPTTTESTIDATTYETSTLLTVYDDARALILEYLDTTSRHQKTYRFYHFVVSIILFVIFIPVIIVVSYQAPWASVIFFIVGCVVTVTGVIDGLISFLFGRNEQRALREILMQIGDRERYEKSVAN
;
A
#
# COMPACT_ATOMS: atom_id res chain seq x y z
N MET A 1 -16.03 4.42 26.42
CA MET A 1 -16.53 4.52 25.03
C MET A 1 -16.29 5.91 24.38
N SER A 2 -15.19 6.63 24.68
CA SER A 2 -15.24 8.11 24.74
C SER A 2 -14.09 8.95 24.11
N SER A 3 -13.15 8.43 23.32
CA SER A 3 -12.20 9.32 22.58
C SER A 3 -12.01 8.98 21.10
N HIS A 4 -12.02 7.68 20.74
CA HIS A 4 -11.85 7.25 19.35
C HIS A 4 -13.00 7.71 18.43
N TYR A 5 -14.25 7.60 18.88
CA TYR A 5 -15.43 8.04 18.11
C TYR A 5 -15.46 9.55 17.85
N ARG A 6 -14.83 10.39 18.70
CA ARG A 6 -14.73 11.83 18.45
C ARG A 6 -13.74 12.15 17.33
N ARG A 7 -12.70 11.32 17.12
CA ARG A 7 -11.69 11.54 16.06
C ARG A 7 -12.16 11.02 14.70
N SER A 8 -12.86 9.88 14.66
CA SER A 8 -13.44 9.32 13.43
C SER A 8 -14.90 9.78 13.26
N GLY A 9 -15.10 10.95 12.68
CA GLY A 9 -16.44 11.49 12.42
C GLY A 9 -16.41 12.57 11.36
N LEU A 10 -17.53 12.77 10.67
CA LEU A 10 -17.69 13.88 9.75
C LEU A 10 -17.74 15.19 10.57
N ARG A 11 -16.88 16.15 10.24
CA ARG A 11 -16.90 17.50 10.82
C ARG A 11 -17.00 18.52 9.68
N LYS A 12 -17.55 19.70 9.97
CA LYS A 12 -17.66 20.79 8.99
C LYS A 12 -16.93 22.02 9.53
N ILE A 13 -16.04 22.60 8.71
CA ILE A 13 -15.38 23.89 8.98
C ILE A 13 -15.71 24.81 7.80
N GLY A 14 -16.56 25.82 8.04
CA GLY A 14 -17.13 26.63 6.95
C GLY A 14 -17.96 25.77 5.99
N THR A 15 -17.62 25.76 4.70
CA THR A 15 -18.23 24.89 3.68
C THR A 15 -17.49 23.56 3.49
N THR A 16 -16.32 23.39 4.12
CA THR A 16 -15.47 22.20 3.95
C THR A 16 -15.90 21.08 4.90
N LEU A 17 -16.10 19.89 4.35
CA LEU A 17 -16.31 18.63 5.07
C LEU A 17 -14.97 17.98 5.39
N ILE A 18 -14.84 17.41 6.59
CA ILE A 18 -13.66 16.70 7.07
C ILE A 18 -14.09 15.31 7.53
N LYS A 19 -13.47 14.27 6.97
CA LYS A 19 -13.73 12.88 7.34
C LYS A 19 -12.41 12.21 7.70
N CYS A 20 -12.29 11.73 8.93
CA CYS A 20 -11.19 10.86 9.35
C CYS A 20 -11.66 9.40 9.39
N PHE A 21 -10.77 8.50 8.99
CA PHE A 21 -11.04 7.06 8.91
C PHE A 21 -10.36 6.31 10.06
N SER A 22 -10.99 5.20 10.49
CA SER A 22 -10.47 4.37 11.58
C SER A 22 -10.35 2.92 11.11
N SER A 23 -9.22 2.30 11.45
CA SER A 23 -8.83 0.92 11.11
C SER A 23 -7.82 0.44 12.17
N GLY A 24 -7.31 -0.78 12.02
CA GLY A 24 -6.30 -1.32 12.92
C GLY A 24 -6.81 -1.52 14.35
N MET A 25 -5.86 -1.54 15.29
CA MET A 25 -6.10 -1.77 16.71
C MET A 25 -5.82 -0.54 17.56
N ILE A 26 -4.83 0.28 17.19
CA ILE A 26 -4.33 1.38 18.04
C ILE A 26 -4.84 2.74 17.57
N SER A 27 -4.35 3.24 16.44
CA SER A 27 -4.52 4.65 16.03
C SER A 27 -5.37 4.86 14.78
N GLY A 28 -5.53 3.85 13.93
CA GLY A 28 -6.12 4.01 12.60
C GLY A 28 -5.06 4.16 11.50
N PRO A 29 -5.48 4.13 10.22
CA PRO A 29 -4.60 4.08 9.07
C PRO A 29 -3.96 5.44 8.76
N GLY A 30 -4.24 6.47 9.56
CA GLY A 30 -3.77 7.84 9.33
C GLY A 30 -4.49 8.56 8.18
N LEU A 31 -5.61 8.03 7.70
CA LEU A 31 -6.31 8.57 6.52
C LEU A 31 -7.37 9.61 6.90
N ALA A 32 -7.37 10.72 6.18
CA ALA A 32 -8.37 11.75 6.27
C ALA A 32 -8.70 12.33 4.90
N LEU A 33 -9.87 12.93 4.78
CA LEU A 33 -10.34 13.66 3.61
C LEU A 33 -10.85 15.03 4.03
N LEU A 34 -10.48 16.06 3.28
CA LEU A 34 -11.10 17.38 3.31
C LEU A 34 -11.75 17.61 1.94
N SER A 35 -13.03 17.96 1.90
CA SER A 35 -13.77 18.13 0.64
C SER A 35 -14.70 19.34 0.70
N ARG A 36 -14.76 20.09 -0.40
CA ARG A 36 -15.83 21.09 -0.63
C ARG A 36 -17.09 20.46 -1.23
N PHE A 37 -16.97 19.30 -1.87
CA PHE A 37 -18.10 18.55 -2.43
C PHE A 37 -18.82 17.77 -1.32
N PRO A 38 -20.16 17.69 -1.37
CA PRO A 38 -20.93 16.80 -0.53
C PRO A 38 -20.38 15.37 -0.58
N ILE A 39 -20.35 14.72 0.59
CA ILE A 39 -20.00 13.31 0.73
C ILE A 39 -21.29 12.51 0.66
N VAL A 40 -21.44 11.71 -0.40
CA VAL A 40 -22.59 10.82 -0.60
C VAL A 40 -22.46 9.61 0.32
N GLU A 41 -21.31 8.94 0.26
CA GLU A 41 -21.04 7.77 1.11
C GLU A 41 -19.54 7.58 1.35
N THR A 42 -19.23 6.81 2.40
CA THR A 42 -17.87 6.44 2.77
C THR A 42 -17.80 4.97 3.14
N PHE A 43 -16.75 4.30 2.69
CA PHE A 43 -16.45 2.91 3.01
C PHE A 43 -14.94 2.75 3.29
N ILE A 44 -14.56 1.77 4.12
CA ILE A 44 -13.16 1.46 4.39
C ILE A 44 -12.88 -0.01 4.07
N TYR A 45 -11.93 -0.24 3.16
CA TYR A 45 -11.41 -1.56 2.84
C TYR A 45 -10.15 -1.84 3.68
N ARG A 46 -10.21 -2.84 4.55
CA ARG A 46 -9.07 -3.27 5.37
C ARG A 46 -8.29 -4.35 4.63
N TYR A 47 -7.00 -4.11 4.38
CA TYR A 47 -6.16 -5.09 3.70
C TYR A 47 -6.07 -6.40 4.49
N PRO A 48 -6.35 -7.56 3.87
CA PRO A 48 -6.18 -8.87 4.51
C PRO A 48 -4.70 -9.17 4.82
N VAL A 49 -3.79 -8.66 4.01
CA VAL A 49 -2.33 -8.78 4.16
C VAL A 49 -1.75 -7.41 4.51
N ASN A 50 -1.26 -7.24 5.74
CA ASN A 50 -1.04 -5.90 6.28
C ASN A 50 0.06 -5.82 7.35
N GLY A 51 1.26 -6.29 7.01
CA GLY A 51 2.38 -6.39 7.92
C GLY A 51 2.23 -7.52 8.93
N ARG A 52 3.06 -7.51 9.96
CA ARG A 52 3.19 -8.62 10.91
C ARG A 52 3.01 -8.18 12.36
N PRO A 53 2.35 -9.00 13.20
CA PRO A 53 2.20 -8.72 14.63
C PRO A 53 3.55 -8.67 15.35
N SER A 54 4.52 -9.49 14.95
CA SER A 54 5.84 -9.50 15.60
C SER A 54 6.69 -8.26 15.29
N ALA A 55 6.31 -7.45 14.30
CA ALA A 55 7.03 -6.24 13.91
C ALA A 55 6.50 -5.02 14.70
N PHE A 56 6.44 -5.14 16.03
CA PHE A 56 5.87 -4.11 16.91
C PHE A 56 6.61 -2.78 16.86
N TYR A 57 7.91 -2.79 16.55
CA TYR A 57 8.73 -1.59 16.38
C TYR A 57 8.49 -0.86 15.04
N ARG A 58 7.76 -1.47 14.10
CA ARG A 58 7.40 -0.88 12.79
C ARG A 58 5.99 -0.27 12.78
N GLY A 59 5.06 -0.83 13.56
CA GLY A 59 3.74 -0.25 13.80
C GLY A 59 2.67 -0.49 12.71
N ASP A 60 3.04 -0.74 11.46
CA ASP A 60 2.13 -0.88 10.30
C ASP A 60 0.96 -1.86 10.52
N TRP A 61 1.23 -3.01 11.16
CA TRP A 61 0.20 -4.00 11.49
C TRP A 61 -0.83 -3.49 12.51
N TYR A 62 -0.38 -2.70 13.50
CA TYR A 62 -1.21 -2.21 14.59
C TYR A 62 -2.06 -1.00 14.19
N VAL A 63 -1.53 -0.15 13.31
CA VAL A 63 -2.28 0.99 12.74
C VAL A 63 -3.29 0.50 11.70
N GLY A 64 -3.01 -0.63 11.06
CA GLY A 64 -3.90 -1.33 10.14
C GLY A 64 -4.17 -0.53 8.88
N LYS A 65 -3.15 -0.40 8.02
CA LYS A 65 -3.25 0.25 6.71
C LYS A 65 -4.48 -0.23 5.94
N SER A 66 -5.09 0.65 5.16
CA SER A 66 -6.39 0.41 4.52
C SER A 66 -6.58 1.33 3.33
N ALA A 67 -7.62 1.09 2.54
CA ALA A 67 -8.11 2.04 1.54
C ALA A 67 -9.43 2.65 2.02
N ALA A 68 -9.49 3.96 2.13
CA ALA A 68 -10.71 4.71 2.40
C ALA A 68 -11.35 5.12 1.06
N VAL A 69 -12.56 4.67 0.78
CA VAL A 69 -13.33 5.08 -0.40
C VAL A 69 -14.35 6.11 0.02
N THR A 70 -14.37 7.24 -0.67
CA THR A 70 -15.39 8.28 -0.50
C THR A 70 -16.01 8.61 -1.83
N VAL A 71 -17.34 8.53 -1.90
CA VAL A 71 -18.10 8.99 -3.06
C VAL A 71 -18.47 10.45 -2.83
N LEU A 72 -18.05 11.32 -3.74
CA LEU A 72 -18.29 12.75 -3.72
C LEU A 72 -19.26 13.14 -4.84
N GLU A 73 -20.12 14.11 -4.55
CA GLU A 73 -21.05 14.70 -5.51
C GLU A 73 -20.51 16.04 -6.02
N PRO A 74 -19.87 16.09 -7.20
CA PRO A 74 -19.47 17.36 -7.80
C PRO A 74 -20.71 18.16 -8.25
N PRO A 75 -20.59 19.48 -8.49
CA PRO A 75 -21.72 20.30 -8.96
C PRO A 75 -22.30 19.88 -10.31
N SER A 76 -21.49 19.23 -11.15
CA SER A 76 -21.85 18.69 -12.47
C SER A 76 -20.99 17.46 -12.78
N GLY A 77 -21.46 16.61 -13.68
CA GLY A 77 -20.77 15.39 -14.10
C GLY A 77 -21.03 14.18 -13.20
N PRO A 78 -20.32 13.06 -13.44
CA PRO A 78 -20.45 11.84 -12.65
C PRO A 78 -19.93 12.00 -11.21
N HIS A 79 -20.48 11.20 -10.30
CA HIS A 79 -19.91 11.05 -8.95
C HIS A 79 -18.42 10.65 -8.99
N ILE A 80 -17.64 11.22 -8.08
CA ILE A 80 -16.21 10.90 -7.93
C ILE A 80 -16.06 9.83 -6.84
N ALA A 81 -15.46 8.70 -7.17
CA ALA A 81 -15.02 7.72 -6.19
C ALA A 81 -13.55 7.97 -5.87
N LEU A 82 -13.30 8.68 -4.76
CA LEU A 82 -11.97 8.96 -4.26
C LEU A 82 -11.52 7.84 -3.32
N ILE A 83 -10.50 7.10 -3.74
CA ILE A 83 -9.83 6.07 -2.95
C ILE A 83 -8.58 6.71 -2.34
N ASN A 84 -8.53 6.89 -1.02
CA ASN A 84 -7.35 7.36 -0.31
C ASN A 84 -6.69 6.16 0.40
N SER A 85 -5.43 5.88 0.11
CA SER A 85 -4.70 4.77 0.74
C SER A 85 -3.29 5.18 1.14
N HIS A 86 -2.83 4.61 2.24
CA HIS A 86 -1.43 4.61 2.64
C HIS A 86 -1.01 3.14 2.70
N MET A 87 -0.22 2.67 1.74
CA MET A 87 0.21 1.27 1.66
C MET A 87 1.34 0.96 2.65
N HIS A 88 1.68 -0.32 2.82
CA HIS A 88 2.72 -0.76 3.76
C HIS A 88 4.10 -0.22 3.38
N ALA A 89 4.80 0.41 4.34
CA ALA A 89 6.12 1.00 4.07
C ALA A 89 7.20 -0.07 3.76
N PRO A 90 8.15 0.20 2.84
CA PRO A 90 9.39 -0.57 2.75
C PRO A 90 10.37 -0.11 3.83
N TYR A 91 10.88 -1.05 4.63
CA TYR A 91 11.93 -0.75 5.63
C TYR A 91 13.33 -1.18 5.17
N ALA A 92 13.42 -1.68 3.93
CA ALA A 92 14.64 -1.99 3.20
C ALA A 92 14.32 -1.96 1.70
N LEU A 93 15.35 -1.79 0.86
CA LEU A 93 15.20 -1.85 -0.60
C LEU A 93 14.94 -3.28 -1.08
N THR A 94 15.52 -4.28 -0.41
CA THR A 94 15.45 -5.69 -0.79
C THR A 94 15.23 -6.60 0.43
N GLY A 95 14.92 -7.86 0.17
CA GLY A 95 14.73 -8.88 1.20
C GLY A 95 13.42 -8.75 1.97
N ASP A 96 13.34 -9.47 3.09
CA ASP A 96 12.12 -9.62 3.88
C ASP A 96 11.57 -8.28 4.41
N ALA A 97 12.46 -7.39 4.83
CA ALA A 97 12.12 -6.06 5.33
C ALA A 97 11.62 -5.09 4.24
N ALA A 98 11.72 -5.45 2.96
CA ALA A 98 11.14 -4.68 1.88
C ALA A 98 9.62 -4.84 1.78
N TYR A 99 9.01 -5.86 2.41
CA TYR A 99 7.56 -6.11 2.38
C TYR A 99 6.93 -6.12 0.97
N ALA A 100 7.71 -6.51 -0.05
CA ALA A 100 7.27 -6.47 -1.45
C ALA A 100 5.98 -7.28 -1.67
N CYS A 101 5.88 -8.50 -1.13
CA CYS A 101 4.68 -9.33 -1.21
C CYS A 101 3.44 -8.66 -0.59
N HIS A 102 3.61 -7.97 0.54
CA HIS A 102 2.48 -7.29 1.19
C HIS A 102 2.00 -6.10 0.36
N ARG A 103 2.91 -5.27 -0.17
CA ARG A 103 2.51 -4.17 -1.06
C ARG A 103 1.89 -4.67 -2.36
N ALA A 104 2.41 -5.74 -2.95
CA ALA A 104 1.82 -6.33 -4.16
C ALA A 104 0.39 -6.84 -3.88
N ALA A 105 0.16 -7.50 -2.75
CA ALA A 105 -1.17 -7.91 -2.31
C ALA A 105 -2.13 -6.72 -2.11
N GLN A 106 -1.66 -5.64 -1.46
CA GLN A 106 -2.44 -4.42 -1.26
C GLN A 106 -2.77 -3.70 -2.57
N ALA A 107 -1.81 -3.64 -3.51
CA ALA A 107 -2.04 -3.11 -4.85
C ALA A 107 -3.06 -3.93 -5.63
N TRP A 108 -3.04 -5.26 -5.49
CA TRP A 108 -4.03 -6.14 -6.11
C TRP A 108 -5.45 -5.85 -5.60
N ASP A 109 -5.61 -5.72 -4.28
CA ASP A 109 -6.89 -5.35 -3.67
C ASP A 109 -7.38 -3.98 -4.16
N LEU A 110 -6.50 -2.97 -4.18
CA LEU A 110 -6.79 -1.63 -4.67
C LEU A 110 -7.21 -1.62 -6.14
N ALA A 111 -6.47 -2.34 -6.99
CA ALA A 111 -6.81 -2.50 -8.41
C ALA A 111 -8.22 -3.09 -8.58
N GLY A 112 -8.56 -4.12 -7.80
CA GLY A 112 -9.90 -4.70 -7.80
C GLY A 112 -10.98 -3.72 -7.33
N VAL A 113 -10.72 -2.91 -6.29
CA VAL A 113 -11.64 -1.88 -5.80
C VAL A 113 -11.87 -0.80 -6.86
N ALA A 114 -10.79 -0.27 -7.43
CA ALA A 114 -10.84 0.76 -8.47
C ALA A 114 -11.65 0.30 -9.69
N ARG A 115 -11.36 -0.89 -10.24
CA ARG A 115 -12.11 -1.43 -11.38
C ARG A 115 -13.60 -1.60 -11.10
N ARG A 116 -13.97 -2.04 -9.90
CA ARG A 116 -15.39 -2.21 -9.53
C ARG A 116 -16.10 -0.86 -9.51
N LEU A 117 -15.47 0.17 -8.94
CA LEU A 117 -16.02 1.52 -8.90
C LEU A 117 -16.12 2.12 -10.31
N GLU A 118 -15.11 1.91 -11.15
CA GLU A 118 -15.14 2.38 -12.53
C GLU A 118 -16.26 1.72 -13.35
N ARG A 119 -16.45 0.40 -13.20
CA ARG A 119 -17.56 -0.36 -13.81
C ARG A 119 -18.94 0.09 -13.33
N GLN A 120 -19.04 0.61 -12.11
CA GLN A 120 -20.26 1.23 -11.59
C GLN A 120 -20.53 2.62 -12.16
N GLY A 121 -19.59 3.16 -12.94
CA GLY A 121 -19.75 4.46 -13.58
C GLY A 121 -19.25 5.64 -12.74
N TYR A 122 -18.43 5.42 -11.72
CA TYR A 122 -17.77 6.52 -11.01
C TYR A 122 -16.58 7.07 -11.80
N ALA A 123 -16.28 8.36 -11.61
CA ALA A 123 -14.96 8.92 -11.92
C ALA A 123 -14.01 8.53 -10.79
N VAL A 124 -13.07 7.62 -11.06
CA VAL A 124 -12.21 7.05 -10.01
C VAL A 124 -10.90 7.83 -9.89
N VAL A 125 -10.52 8.18 -8.66
CA VAL A 125 -9.21 8.74 -8.32
C VAL A 125 -8.64 7.96 -7.14
N LEU A 126 -7.46 7.37 -7.29
CA LEU A 126 -6.68 6.77 -6.22
C LEU A 126 -5.56 7.72 -5.79
N VAL A 127 -5.60 8.18 -4.54
CA VAL A 127 -4.62 9.09 -3.96
C VAL A 127 -3.91 8.50 -2.74
N GLY A 128 -2.73 9.05 -2.45
CA GLY A 128 -2.01 8.85 -1.19
C GLY A 128 -0.61 8.28 -1.36
N ASP A 129 0.04 7.95 -0.24
CA ASP A 129 1.35 7.31 -0.20
C ASP A 129 1.20 5.81 -0.51
N LEU A 130 1.48 5.45 -1.77
CA LEU A 130 1.39 4.07 -2.23
C LEU A 130 2.68 3.29 -1.93
N ASN A 131 3.69 3.90 -1.31
CA ASN A 131 4.95 3.29 -0.90
C ASN A 131 5.61 2.47 -2.03
N SER A 132 5.40 2.90 -3.27
CA SER A 132 5.75 2.17 -4.49
C SER A 132 6.24 3.17 -5.52
N ARG A 133 7.40 2.90 -6.11
CA ARG A 133 8.01 3.77 -7.14
C ARG A 133 7.38 3.50 -8.51
N PRO A 134 7.45 4.45 -9.46
CA PRO A 134 7.06 4.19 -10.84
C PRO A 134 7.81 2.96 -11.39
N GLY A 135 7.11 2.12 -12.13
CA GLY A 135 7.65 0.86 -12.69
C GLY A 135 7.79 -0.31 -11.70
N SER A 136 7.67 -0.09 -10.38
CA SER A 136 7.66 -1.20 -9.42
C SER A 136 6.45 -2.13 -9.61
N LEU A 137 6.53 -3.38 -9.14
CA LEU A 137 5.43 -4.33 -9.32
C LEU A 137 4.07 -3.84 -8.76
N PRO A 138 3.97 -3.26 -7.54
CA PRO A 138 2.70 -2.70 -7.08
C PRO A 138 2.16 -1.58 -7.99
N TYR A 139 3.04 -0.70 -8.49
CA TYR A 139 2.67 0.33 -9.47
C TYR A 139 2.13 -0.30 -10.74
N ARG A 140 2.84 -1.29 -11.30
CA ARG A 140 2.40 -2.04 -12.49
C ARG A 140 1.08 -2.77 -12.29
N ILE A 141 0.80 -3.32 -11.11
CA ILE A 141 -0.50 -3.93 -10.78
C ILE A 141 -1.61 -2.88 -10.85
N LEU A 142 -1.40 -1.72 -10.21
CA LEU A 142 -2.37 -0.62 -10.25
C LEU A 142 -2.59 -0.10 -11.67
N SER A 143 -1.54 0.04 -12.47
CA SER A 143 -1.65 0.56 -13.83
C SER A 143 -2.27 -0.43 -14.81
N ASN A 144 -1.82 -1.69 -14.82
CA ASN A 144 -2.22 -2.66 -15.84
C ASN A 144 -3.48 -3.40 -15.42
N GLU A 145 -3.54 -3.93 -14.20
CA GLU A 145 -4.73 -4.65 -13.73
C GLU A 145 -5.76 -3.65 -13.21
N GLY A 146 -5.36 -2.59 -12.51
CA GLY A 146 -6.29 -1.55 -12.03
C GLY A 146 -6.79 -0.60 -13.11
N GLN A 147 -6.15 -0.55 -14.29
CA GLN A 147 -6.42 0.43 -15.36
C GLN A 147 -6.34 1.88 -14.85
N LEU A 148 -5.43 2.11 -13.89
CA LEU A 148 -5.21 3.42 -13.29
C LEU A 148 -4.00 4.11 -13.93
N HIS A 149 -4.16 5.36 -14.32
CA HIS A 149 -3.12 6.11 -15.01
C HIS A 149 -2.51 7.15 -14.06
N ASP A 150 -1.18 7.26 -14.05
CA ASP A 150 -0.48 8.29 -13.28
C ASP A 150 -0.68 9.66 -13.94
N SER A 151 -1.33 10.58 -13.22
CA SER A 151 -1.61 11.92 -13.71
C SER A 151 -0.35 12.70 -14.09
N TRP A 152 0.77 12.45 -13.42
CA TRP A 152 2.05 13.07 -13.78
C TRP A 152 2.59 12.50 -15.09
N GLU A 153 2.61 11.17 -15.23
CA GLU A 153 3.17 10.53 -16.44
C GLU A 153 2.30 10.77 -17.67
N LEU A 154 0.99 10.95 -17.52
CA LEU A 154 0.11 11.36 -18.61
C LEU A 154 0.47 12.74 -19.18
N LEU A 155 0.92 13.67 -18.32
CA LEU A 155 1.28 15.03 -18.71
C LEU A 155 2.75 15.14 -19.17
N HIS A 156 3.67 14.53 -18.44
CA HIS A 156 5.12 14.75 -18.58
C HIS A 156 5.86 13.55 -19.18
N GLY A 157 5.18 12.43 -19.41
CA GLY A 157 5.78 11.16 -19.83
C GLY A 157 6.36 10.36 -18.65
N PRO A 158 6.77 9.10 -18.92
CA PRO A 158 7.30 8.21 -17.89
C PRO A 158 8.64 8.74 -17.34
N SER A 159 8.83 8.63 -16.03
CA SER A 159 10.07 9.06 -15.37
C SER A 159 11.01 7.87 -15.16
N ASP A 160 12.20 7.89 -15.75
CA ASP A 160 13.23 6.87 -15.51
C ASP A 160 13.96 7.15 -14.18
N PRO A 161 13.88 6.26 -13.17
CA PRO A 161 14.57 6.44 -11.90
C PRO A 161 16.09 6.67 -12.02
N LEU A 162 16.74 6.11 -13.04
CA LEU A 162 18.17 6.30 -13.27
C LEU A 162 18.51 7.70 -13.76
N GLU A 163 17.62 8.31 -14.54
CA GLU A 163 17.77 9.70 -14.99
C GLU A 163 17.45 10.67 -13.85
N VAL A 164 16.40 10.38 -13.06
CA VAL A 164 16.08 11.17 -11.85
C VAL A 164 17.24 11.17 -10.86
N ALA A 165 17.92 10.04 -10.67
CA ALA A 165 19.07 9.95 -9.78
C ALA A 165 20.27 10.83 -10.20
N LYS A 166 20.34 11.27 -11.47
CA LYS A 166 21.39 12.15 -12.01
C LYS A 166 21.02 13.64 -11.95
N MET A 167 19.75 13.96 -11.74
CA MET A 167 19.25 15.33 -11.68
C MET A 167 19.75 16.06 -10.43
N SER A 168 19.75 17.41 -10.48
CA SER A 168 19.94 18.20 -9.27
C SER A 168 18.78 17.95 -8.29
N PRO A 169 18.97 18.07 -6.96
CA PRO A 169 17.89 17.85 -6.00
C PRO A 169 16.63 18.70 -6.23
N GLN A 170 16.78 19.88 -6.83
CA GLN A 170 15.66 20.74 -7.21
C GLN A 170 14.94 20.19 -8.46
N ASP A 171 15.70 19.83 -9.50
CA ASP A 171 15.14 19.24 -10.72
C ASP A 171 14.47 17.89 -10.47
N GLN A 172 14.95 17.11 -9.49
CA GLN A 172 14.28 15.89 -9.05
C GLN A 172 12.84 16.16 -8.58
N VAL A 173 12.58 17.31 -7.96
CA VAL A 173 11.24 17.68 -7.53
C VAL A 173 10.46 18.30 -8.68
N ASP A 174 11.05 19.26 -9.39
CA ASP A 174 10.34 20.05 -10.40
C ASP A 174 10.08 19.29 -11.71
N LEU A 175 11.00 18.41 -12.13
CA LEU A 175 10.94 17.71 -13.42
C LEU A 175 10.59 16.23 -13.32
N ALA A 176 10.60 15.66 -12.12
CA ALA A 176 10.26 14.25 -11.90
C ALA A 176 9.20 14.03 -10.80
N ALA A 177 8.71 15.10 -10.18
CA ALA A 177 7.75 15.04 -9.09
C ALA A 177 8.18 14.09 -7.96
N THR A 178 9.45 14.10 -7.57
CA THR A 178 9.87 13.34 -6.38
C THR A 178 9.19 13.90 -5.13
N THR A 179 8.51 13.04 -4.39
CA THR A 179 7.72 13.42 -3.21
C THR A 179 8.42 13.06 -1.91
N CYS A 180 9.41 12.16 -1.95
CA CYS A 180 10.10 11.66 -0.78
C CYS A 180 11.60 11.47 -1.03
N ASP A 181 12.38 11.44 0.05
CA ASP A 181 13.84 11.19 0.07
C ASP A 181 14.70 12.19 -0.72
N SER A 182 14.13 13.30 -1.22
CA SER A 182 14.92 14.39 -1.79
C SER A 182 15.68 15.15 -0.69
N THR A 183 16.93 15.50 -0.96
CA THR A 183 17.83 16.15 0.00
C THR A 183 17.48 17.60 0.28
N ILE A 184 16.60 18.23 -0.53
CA ILE A 184 16.08 19.58 -0.23
C ILE A 184 15.07 19.56 0.95
N ASN A 185 14.46 18.40 1.22
CA ASN A 185 13.58 18.18 2.37
C ASN A 185 14.41 18.08 3.65
N THR A 186 14.11 18.92 4.65
CA THR A 186 14.94 19.00 5.87
C THR A 186 14.91 17.74 6.72
N TRP A 187 13.84 16.94 6.64
CA TRP A 187 13.71 15.67 7.38
C TRP A 187 14.44 14.50 6.70
N ARG A 188 14.85 14.70 5.44
CA ARG A 188 15.53 13.70 4.60
C ARG A 188 16.85 14.22 4.02
N ALA A 189 17.38 15.32 4.56
CA ALA A 189 18.62 15.96 4.09
C ALA A 189 19.85 15.04 4.17
N GLN A 190 19.82 14.04 5.05
CA GLN A 190 20.86 13.03 5.26
C GLN A 190 20.87 11.89 4.22
N ARG A 191 19.86 11.81 3.34
CA ARG A 191 19.76 10.77 2.32
C ARG A 191 20.73 11.02 1.17
N ALA A 192 21.05 9.99 0.39
CA ALA A 192 21.77 10.22 -0.86
C ALA A 192 20.84 10.85 -1.91
N PRO A 193 21.30 11.79 -2.75
CA PRO A 193 20.50 12.37 -3.83
C PRO A 193 19.88 11.31 -4.77
N THR A 194 20.54 10.15 -4.92
CA THR A 194 20.07 9.04 -5.73
C THR A 194 18.89 8.27 -5.13
N GLU A 195 18.53 8.55 -3.86
CA GLU A 195 17.42 7.88 -3.17
C GLU A 195 16.07 8.58 -3.39
N ALA A 196 16.07 9.83 -3.87
CA ALA A 196 14.87 10.60 -4.14
C ALA A 196 13.88 9.84 -5.02
N CYS A 197 12.61 9.84 -4.65
CA CYS A 197 11.59 9.06 -5.35
C CYS A 197 10.19 9.65 -5.23
N ARG A 198 9.32 9.25 -6.16
CA ARG A 198 7.87 9.51 -6.11
C ARG A 198 7.19 8.31 -5.47
N LEU A 199 6.50 8.56 -4.35
CA LEU A 199 5.70 7.55 -3.61
C LEU A 199 4.24 7.97 -3.47
N ASP A 200 3.95 9.25 -3.64
CA ASP A 200 2.64 9.86 -3.52
C ASP A 200 2.08 10.15 -4.92
N TYR A 201 0.81 9.79 -5.14
CA TYR A 201 0.19 9.84 -6.45
C TYR A 201 -1.25 10.35 -6.39
N ALA A 202 -1.75 10.79 -7.55
CA ALA A 202 -3.17 10.81 -7.88
C ALA A 202 -3.40 10.01 -9.17
N LEU A 203 -3.60 8.69 -9.03
CA LEU A 203 -3.89 7.84 -10.17
C LEU A 203 -5.36 7.95 -10.56
N ILE A 204 -5.68 8.00 -11.85
CA ILE A 204 -7.06 8.20 -12.34
C ILE A 204 -7.55 7.03 -13.18
N GLY A 205 -8.85 6.75 -13.10
CA GLY A 205 -9.53 5.85 -14.03
C GLY A 205 -9.65 6.49 -15.42
N GLY A 206 -9.40 5.71 -16.46
CA GLY A 206 -9.14 6.19 -17.82
C GLY A 206 -10.35 6.64 -18.64
N ALA A 207 -11.53 6.90 -18.05
CA ALA A 207 -12.74 7.16 -18.85
C ALA A 207 -13.40 8.52 -18.64
N LYS A 208 -13.10 9.23 -17.54
CA LYS A 208 -13.93 10.38 -17.08
C LYS A 208 -13.13 11.58 -16.59
N LEU A 209 -11.83 11.43 -16.46
CA LEU A 209 -10.94 12.43 -15.90
C LEU A 209 -9.73 12.56 -16.81
N THR A 210 -9.45 13.79 -17.20
CA THR A 210 -8.25 14.14 -17.96
C THR A 210 -7.41 15.07 -17.09
N PRO A 211 -6.14 14.75 -16.80
CA PRO A 211 -5.29 15.62 -16.01
C PRO A 211 -4.91 16.84 -16.86
N VAL A 212 -5.02 18.03 -16.28
CA VAL A 212 -4.61 19.29 -16.90
C VAL A 212 -3.37 19.89 -16.24
N ASP A 213 -3.11 19.51 -14.99
CA ASP A 213 -1.93 19.90 -14.23
C ASP A 213 -1.60 18.82 -13.19
N ALA A 214 -0.33 18.61 -12.90
CA ALA A 214 0.15 17.74 -11.83
C ALA A 214 1.55 18.18 -11.41
N GLY A 215 1.86 18.05 -10.12
CA GLY A 215 3.17 18.43 -9.60
C GLY A 215 3.31 18.28 -8.10
N VAL A 216 4.32 18.95 -7.55
CA VAL A 216 4.67 18.89 -6.14
C VAL A 216 4.59 20.29 -5.53
N VAL A 217 3.95 20.39 -4.36
CA VAL A 217 3.75 21.64 -3.61
C VAL A 217 4.14 21.44 -2.14
N PHE A 218 4.15 22.54 -1.37
CA PHE A 218 4.67 22.57 0.00
C PHE A 218 6.14 22.16 0.10
N THR A 219 6.94 22.60 -0.88
CA THR A 219 8.39 22.37 -0.96
C THR A 219 9.19 23.43 -0.21
N GLU A 220 8.54 24.56 0.12
CA GLU A 220 9.12 25.63 0.91
C GLU A 220 9.34 25.23 2.38
N ARG A 221 10.18 26.00 3.07
CA ARG A 221 10.51 25.77 4.48
C ARG A 221 9.74 26.73 5.36
N ILE A 222 9.20 26.20 6.46
CA ILE A 222 8.72 26.99 7.58
C ILE A 222 9.96 27.56 8.30
N PRO A 223 10.05 28.88 8.51
CA PRO A 223 11.13 29.49 9.28
C PRO A 223 11.33 28.79 10.63
N ASP A 224 12.58 28.51 10.99
CA ASP A 224 13.01 27.86 12.24
C ASP A 224 12.49 26.43 12.49
N VAL A 225 11.73 25.84 11.56
CA VAL A 225 11.19 24.46 11.69
C VAL A 225 11.73 23.55 10.58
N GLY A 226 11.75 24.02 9.33
CA GLY A 226 12.10 23.20 8.16
C GLY A 226 10.89 22.87 7.28
N SER A 227 10.95 21.76 6.55
CA SER A 227 9.88 21.30 5.65
C SER A 227 8.60 20.91 6.41
N TYR A 228 7.44 21.03 5.77
CA TYR A 228 6.13 20.71 6.39
C TYR A 228 5.97 19.26 6.82
N SER A 229 6.61 18.35 6.11
CA SER A 229 6.59 16.90 6.30
C SER A 229 7.86 16.30 5.69
N ASP A 230 8.17 15.04 6.01
CA ASP A 230 9.24 14.28 5.36
C ASP A 230 8.87 13.82 3.94
N HIS A 231 7.61 14.05 3.55
CA HIS A 231 7.12 14.01 2.18
C HIS A 231 6.70 15.41 1.72
N PHE A 232 6.90 15.72 0.45
CA PHE A 232 6.25 16.85 -0.22
C PHE A 232 4.86 16.46 -0.71
N ALA A 233 3.96 17.44 -0.82
CA ALA A 233 2.59 17.15 -1.21
C ALA A 233 2.47 17.02 -2.73
N TYR A 234 1.83 15.95 -3.19
CA TYR A 234 1.46 15.79 -4.58
C TYR A 234 0.15 16.54 -4.87
N THR A 235 0.10 17.26 -6.00
CA THR A 235 -1.10 17.96 -6.49
C THR A 235 -1.44 17.51 -7.90
N ALA A 236 -2.74 17.48 -8.21
CA ALA A 236 -3.23 17.27 -9.57
C ALA A 236 -4.57 17.99 -9.76
N THR A 237 -4.76 18.52 -10.96
CA THR A 237 -6.00 19.15 -11.42
C THR A 237 -6.56 18.34 -12.58
N PHE A 238 -7.86 18.06 -12.53
CA PHE A 238 -8.55 17.25 -13.52
C PHE A 238 -9.68 18.04 -14.16
N GLU A 239 -9.83 17.88 -15.47
CA GLU A 239 -11.06 18.20 -16.19
C GLU A 239 -11.94 16.95 -16.23
N MET A 240 -13.24 17.14 -15.94
CA MET A 240 -14.21 16.05 -15.92
C MET A 240 -14.96 16.01 -17.24
N GLU A 241 -14.97 14.85 -17.88
CA GLU A 241 -15.65 14.67 -19.16
C GLU A 241 -17.10 14.24 -18.92
N ASP A 242 -18.05 15.04 -19.41
CA ASP A 242 -19.50 14.78 -19.29
C ASP A 242 -19.97 13.61 -20.19
N LYS A 243 -19.14 13.15 -21.13
CA LYS A 243 -19.44 12.06 -22.07
C LYS A 243 -18.38 10.97 -21.97
N PRO A 244 -18.77 9.68 -21.96
CA PRO A 244 -17.84 8.55 -21.88
C PRO A 244 -17.08 8.28 -23.21
N GLU A 245 -16.66 9.31 -23.94
CA GLU A 245 -15.88 9.14 -25.16
C GLU A 245 -14.37 9.13 -24.89
N ALA A 246 -13.95 8.02 -24.31
CA ALA A 246 -12.70 7.32 -24.57
C ALA A 246 -11.39 8.14 -24.65
N ILE A 247 -10.61 8.11 -23.55
CA ILE A 247 -9.16 8.39 -23.52
C ILE A 247 -8.36 7.50 -24.51
N LYS A 248 -8.99 6.45 -25.08
CA LYS A 248 -8.43 5.76 -26.26
C LYS A 248 -8.12 6.73 -27.41
N GLU A 249 -8.82 7.86 -27.57
CA GLU A 249 -8.51 8.83 -28.62
C GLU A 249 -7.32 9.75 -28.30
N VAL A 250 -7.09 10.14 -27.05
CA VAL A 250 -5.96 11.03 -26.70
C VAL A 250 -4.63 10.27 -26.79
N ALA A 251 -4.63 8.99 -26.37
CA ALA A 251 -3.50 8.09 -26.60
C ALA A 251 -3.31 7.73 -28.09
N ARG A 252 -4.40 7.61 -28.86
CA ARG A 252 -4.38 7.23 -30.29
C ARG A 252 -4.05 8.39 -31.23
N LYS A 253 -4.40 9.64 -30.91
CA LYS A 253 -4.11 10.84 -31.73
C LYS A 253 -2.62 11.20 -31.77
N ARG A 254 -1.78 10.61 -30.91
CA ARG A 254 -0.31 10.80 -30.91
C ARG A 254 0.48 9.68 -31.62
N ARG A 255 -0.17 8.65 -32.16
CA ARG A 255 0.49 7.61 -32.99
C ARG A 255 0.04 7.71 -34.45
N PRO A 256 0.93 7.52 -35.45
CA PRO A 256 0.52 7.49 -36.85
C PRO A 256 -0.42 6.31 -37.08
N THR A 257 -1.58 6.57 -37.66
CA THR A 257 -2.64 5.59 -37.91
C THR A 257 -2.30 4.73 -39.14
N THR A 258 -1.90 3.48 -38.90
CA THR A 258 -1.98 2.38 -39.89
C THR A 258 -2.73 1.22 -39.26
N THR A 259 -3.69 0.64 -39.99
CA THR A 259 -4.63 -0.38 -39.48
C THR A 259 -3.95 -1.65 -38.95
N GLU A 260 -2.71 -1.94 -39.37
CA GLU A 260 -1.84 -3.01 -38.83
C GLU A 260 -1.40 -2.76 -37.37
N SER A 261 -1.36 -1.51 -36.90
CA SER A 261 -0.87 -1.14 -35.55
C SER A 261 -1.79 -1.48 -34.37
N THR A 262 -3.07 -1.77 -34.63
CA THR A 262 -4.07 -1.97 -33.57
C THR A 262 -4.05 -3.37 -32.98
N ILE A 263 -3.79 -4.39 -33.81
CA ILE A 263 -3.65 -5.78 -33.38
C ILE A 263 -2.36 -5.95 -32.56
N ASP A 264 -1.26 -5.32 -33.01
CA ASP A 264 0.03 -5.34 -32.30
C ASP A 264 -0.06 -4.63 -30.93
N ALA A 265 -0.76 -3.50 -30.86
CA ALA A 265 -0.94 -2.76 -29.59
C ALA A 265 -1.75 -3.57 -28.57
N THR A 266 -2.86 -4.18 -28.99
CA THR A 266 -3.73 -4.97 -28.09
C THR A 266 -3.03 -6.24 -27.60
N THR A 267 -2.24 -6.86 -28.49
CA THR A 267 -1.41 -8.04 -28.15
C THR A 267 -0.30 -7.66 -27.15
N TYR A 268 0.35 -6.51 -27.37
CA TYR A 268 1.39 -6.00 -26.47
C TYR A 268 0.84 -5.64 -25.08
N GLU A 269 -0.32 -4.98 -24.99
CA GLU A 269 -1.00 -4.67 -23.73
C GLU A 269 -1.35 -5.95 -22.96
N THR A 270 -1.91 -6.94 -23.66
CA THR A 270 -2.25 -8.24 -23.06
C THR A 270 -0.99 -8.97 -22.55
N SER A 271 0.08 -8.99 -23.35
CA SER A 271 1.36 -9.59 -22.96
C SER A 271 1.97 -8.91 -21.73
N THR A 272 1.91 -7.58 -21.68
CA THR A 272 2.38 -6.79 -20.53
C THR A 272 1.58 -7.13 -19.28
N LEU A 273 0.24 -7.20 -19.38
CA LEU A 273 -0.64 -7.57 -18.28
C LEU A 273 -0.36 -9.00 -17.76
N LEU A 274 -0.19 -9.97 -18.66
CA LEU A 274 0.17 -11.34 -18.27
C LEU A 274 1.52 -11.40 -17.55
N THR A 275 2.50 -10.60 -17.98
CA THR A 275 3.79 -10.47 -17.27
C THR A 275 3.62 -9.92 -15.85
N VAL A 276 2.70 -8.97 -15.64
CA VAL A 276 2.35 -8.50 -14.28
C VAL A 276 1.77 -9.62 -13.43
N TYR A 277 0.93 -10.48 -14.00
CA TYR A 277 0.38 -11.63 -13.28
C TYR A 277 1.45 -12.65 -12.91
N ASP A 278 2.36 -12.96 -13.82
CA ASP A 278 3.46 -13.90 -13.57
C ASP A 278 4.39 -13.37 -12.48
N ASP A 279 4.79 -12.10 -12.54
CA ASP A 279 5.63 -11.47 -11.51
C ASP A 279 4.94 -11.43 -10.14
N ALA A 280 3.64 -11.09 -10.10
CA ALA A 280 2.86 -11.09 -8.86
C ALA A 280 2.74 -12.49 -8.25
N ARG A 281 2.48 -13.51 -9.06
CA ARG A 281 2.41 -14.91 -8.62
C ARG A 281 3.76 -15.39 -8.12
N ALA A 282 4.82 -15.13 -8.87
CA ALA A 282 6.18 -15.52 -8.49
C ALA A 282 6.55 -14.94 -7.13
N LEU A 283 6.33 -13.63 -6.93
CA LEU A 283 6.62 -12.96 -5.66
C LEU A 283 5.80 -13.54 -4.48
N ILE A 284 4.50 -13.78 -4.68
CA ILE A 284 3.64 -14.30 -3.63
C ILE A 284 4.00 -15.75 -3.29
N LEU A 285 4.25 -16.60 -4.30
CA LEU A 285 4.65 -17.99 -4.12
C LEU A 285 6.01 -18.08 -3.42
N GLU A 286 7.00 -17.29 -3.84
CA GLU A 286 8.30 -17.21 -3.19
C GLU A 286 8.14 -16.83 -1.70
N TYR A 287 7.34 -15.82 -1.40
CA TYR A 287 7.08 -15.40 -0.02
C TYR A 287 6.39 -16.51 0.81
N LEU A 288 5.41 -17.20 0.23
CA LEU A 288 4.69 -18.29 0.89
C LEU A 288 5.64 -19.45 1.23
N ASP A 289 6.49 -19.86 0.29
CA ASP A 289 7.35 -21.03 0.41
C ASP A 289 8.60 -20.77 1.26
N THR A 290 9.13 -19.55 1.23
CA THR A 290 10.31 -19.17 2.01
C THR A 290 9.90 -18.59 3.36
N THR A 291 9.47 -17.33 3.34
CA THR A 291 9.37 -16.47 4.52
C THR A 291 8.19 -16.85 5.40
N SER A 292 6.98 -16.94 4.84
CA SER A 292 5.77 -17.25 5.61
C SER A 292 5.84 -18.66 6.18
N ARG A 293 6.27 -19.65 5.38
CA ARG A 293 6.46 -21.04 5.83
C ARG A 293 7.51 -21.14 6.93
N HIS A 294 8.67 -20.51 6.75
CA HIS A 294 9.73 -20.52 7.77
C HIS A 294 9.24 -19.87 9.07
N GLN A 295 8.68 -18.66 9.02
CA GLN A 295 8.22 -17.95 10.21
C GLN A 295 7.14 -18.72 10.97
N LYS A 296 6.17 -19.30 10.26
CA LYS A 296 5.13 -20.12 10.88
C LYS A 296 5.72 -21.35 11.55
N THR A 297 6.61 -22.06 10.86
CA THR A 297 7.23 -23.30 11.33
C THR A 297 8.13 -23.04 12.53
N TYR A 298 9.01 -22.04 12.45
CA TYR A 298 9.89 -21.64 13.54
C TYR A 298 9.10 -21.26 14.80
N ARG A 299 8.08 -20.41 14.67
CA ARG A 299 7.23 -20.00 15.81
C ARG A 299 6.48 -21.17 16.43
N PHE A 300 6.03 -22.11 15.60
CA PHE A 300 5.40 -23.33 16.09
C PHE A 300 6.37 -24.19 16.90
N TYR A 301 7.60 -24.38 16.42
CA TYR A 301 8.64 -25.10 17.18
C TYR A 301 9.02 -24.37 18.46
N HIS A 302 9.16 -23.04 18.43
CA HIS A 302 9.43 -22.23 19.62
C HIS A 302 8.32 -22.41 20.68
N PHE A 303 7.05 -22.42 20.27
CA PHE A 303 5.93 -22.75 21.15
C PHE A 303 6.07 -24.15 21.77
N VAL A 304 6.29 -25.19 20.96
CA VAL A 304 6.40 -26.58 21.45
C VAL A 304 7.56 -26.73 22.44
N VAL A 305 8.74 -26.19 22.10
CA VAL A 305 9.93 -26.22 22.96
C VAL A 305 9.66 -25.46 24.26
N SER A 306 8.98 -24.32 24.21
CA SER A 306 8.65 -23.53 25.41
C SER A 306 7.73 -24.29 26.37
N ILE A 307 6.74 -25.04 25.85
CA ILE A 307 5.88 -25.89 26.68
C ILE A 307 6.66 -27.04 27.32
N ILE A 308 7.57 -27.68 26.58
CA ILE A 308 8.44 -28.73 27.12
C ILE A 308 9.34 -28.17 28.23
N LEU A 309 9.98 -27.04 27.99
CA LEU A 309 10.84 -26.37 28.97
C LEU A 309 10.05 -25.96 30.23
N PHE A 310 8.83 -25.47 30.07
CA PHE A 310 7.95 -25.15 31.19
C PHE A 310 7.70 -26.39 32.07
N VAL A 311 7.38 -27.54 31.47
CA VAL A 311 7.18 -28.80 32.22
C VAL A 311 8.47 -29.26 32.91
N ILE A 312 9.62 -29.12 32.26
CA ILE A 312 10.94 -29.47 32.84
C ILE A 312 11.30 -28.52 34.00
N PHE A 313 10.93 -27.26 33.93
CA PHE A 313 11.27 -26.28 34.96
C PHE A 313 10.53 -26.53 36.28
N ILE A 314 9.35 -27.15 36.28
CA ILE A 314 8.59 -27.46 37.50
C ILE A 314 9.43 -28.27 38.51
N PRO A 315 9.95 -29.47 38.18
CA PRO A 315 10.78 -30.23 39.12
C PRO A 315 12.09 -29.52 39.45
N VAL A 316 12.69 -28.78 38.50
CA VAL A 316 13.93 -28.01 38.75
C VAL A 316 13.69 -26.94 39.82
N ILE A 317 12.60 -26.16 39.71
CA ILE A 317 12.21 -25.15 40.69
C ILE A 317 11.99 -25.79 42.06
N ILE A 318 11.31 -26.94 42.12
CA ILE A 318 11.06 -27.66 43.37
C ILE A 318 12.39 -28.07 44.01
N VAL A 319 13.29 -28.73 43.27
CA VAL A 319 14.57 -29.21 43.78
C VAL A 319 15.48 -28.05 44.20
N VAL A 320 15.59 -27.01 43.38
CA VAL A 320 16.41 -25.83 43.66
C VAL A 320 15.87 -25.08 44.88
N SER A 321 14.55 -25.08 45.12
CA SER A 321 13.97 -24.38 46.27
C SER A 321 14.43 -24.95 47.62
N TYR A 322 14.76 -26.24 47.69
CA TYR A 322 15.32 -26.87 48.90
C TYR A 322 16.78 -26.46 49.18
N GLN A 323 17.56 -26.11 48.16
CA GLN A 323 18.99 -25.80 48.30
C GLN A 323 19.27 -24.29 48.30
N ALA A 324 18.61 -23.57 47.41
CA ALA A 324 18.78 -22.14 47.18
C ALA A 324 17.42 -21.50 46.84
N PRO A 325 16.60 -21.14 47.85
CA PRO A 325 15.27 -20.57 47.63
C PRO A 325 15.27 -19.36 46.68
N TRP A 326 16.26 -18.46 46.80
CA TRP A 326 16.41 -17.30 45.93
C TRP A 326 16.61 -17.68 44.45
N ALA A 327 17.31 -18.77 44.16
CA ALA A 327 17.55 -19.22 42.78
C ALA A 327 16.26 -19.79 42.17
N SER A 328 15.39 -20.42 42.97
CA SER A 328 14.11 -20.94 42.48
C SER A 328 13.18 -19.83 41.95
N VAL A 329 13.26 -18.62 42.54
CA VAL A 329 12.55 -17.43 42.05
C VAL A 329 13.07 -17.01 40.67
N ILE A 330 14.39 -17.07 40.44
CA ILE A 330 14.98 -16.76 39.13
C ILE A 330 14.51 -17.77 38.08
N PHE A 331 14.58 -19.07 38.38
CA PHE A 331 14.08 -20.12 37.47
C PHE A 331 12.59 -19.95 37.15
N PHE A 332 11.78 -19.56 38.14
CA PHE A 332 10.37 -19.24 37.93
C PHE A 332 10.18 -18.07 36.95
N ILE A 333 10.88 -16.96 37.16
CA ILE A 333 10.82 -15.79 36.27
C ILE A 333 11.24 -16.17 34.85
N VAL A 334 12.35 -16.89 34.69
CA VAL A 334 12.81 -17.38 33.37
C VAL A 334 11.76 -18.29 32.73
N GLY A 335 11.19 -19.22 33.50
CA GLY A 335 10.12 -20.10 33.05
C GLY A 335 8.87 -19.33 32.58
N CYS A 336 8.48 -18.28 33.31
CA CYS A 336 7.40 -17.40 32.90
C CYS A 336 7.71 -16.70 31.58
N VAL A 337 8.92 -16.14 31.41
CA VAL A 337 9.32 -15.47 30.16
C VAL A 337 9.28 -16.44 28.99
N VAL A 338 9.88 -17.63 29.13
CA VAL A 338 9.88 -18.68 28.09
C VAL A 338 8.46 -19.10 27.72
N THR A 339 7.60 -19.30 28.72
CA THR A 339 6.21 -19.72 28.48
C THR A 339 5.41 -18.63 27.77
N VAL A 340 5.54 -17.38 28.22
CA VAL A 340 4.80 -16.25 27.63
C VAL A 340 5.23 -16.02 26.18
N THR A 341 6.53 -16.00 25.89
CA THR A 341 7.01 -15.80 24.51
C THR A 341 6.63 -16.98 23.62
N GLY A 342 6.74 -18.21 24.11
CA GLY A 342 6.32 -19.41 23.40
C GLY A 342 4.83 -19.42 23.07
N VAL A 343 3.96 -19.10 24.04
CA VAL A 343 2.50 -19.03 23.84
C VAL A 343 2.14 -17.94 22.83
N ILE A 344 2.75 -16.76 22.92
CA ILE A 344 2.55 -15.68 21.93
C ILE A 344 2.92 -16.15 20.52
N ASP A 345 4.07 -16.81 20.36
CA ASP A 345 4.49 -17.35 19.06
C ASP A 345 3.58 -18.47 18.55
N GLY A 346 3.05 -19.32 19.44
CA GLY A 346 2.05 -20.32 19.11
C GLY A 346 0.77 -19.69 18.55
N LEU A 347 0.28 -18.63 19.20
CA LEU A 347 -0.88 -17.86 18.73
C LEU A 347 -0.61 -17.18 17.38
N ILE A 348 0.56 -16.55 17.21
CA ILE A 348 0.95 -15.93 15.94
C ILE A 348 1.05 -16.98 14.83
N SER A 349 1.67 -18.13 15.09
CA SER A 349 1.81 -19.20 14.09
C SER A 349 0.46 -19.78 13.65
N PHE A 350 -0.41 -20.10 14.62
CA PHE A 350 -1.66 -20.78 14.36
C PHE A 350 -2.75 -19.85 13.79
N LEU A 351 -2.92 -18.66 14.37
CA LEU A 351 -3.97 -17.71 13.98
C LEU A 351 -3.50 -16.82 12.84
N PHE A 352 -2.47 -16.01 13.09
CA PHE A 352 -2.01 -15.01 12.13
C PHE A 352 -1.37 -15.67 10.90
N GLY A 353 -0.42 -16.59 11.09
CA GLY A 353 0.27 -17.26 9.99
C GLY A 353 -0.68 -18.05 9.09
N ARG A 354 -1.74 -18.66 9.65
CA ARG A 354 -2.78 -19.32 8.83
C ARG A 354 -3.64 -18.30 8.09
N ASN A 355 -4.03 -17.20 8.72
CA ASN A 355 -4.84 -16.16 8.09
C ASN A 355 -4.10 -15.50 6.92
N GLU A 356 -2.84 -15.10 7.12
CA GLU A 356 -1.98 -14.51 6.08
C GLU A 356 -1.84 -15.45 4.87
N GLN A 357 -1.50 -16.73 5.11
CA GLN A 357 -1.36 -17.71 4.04
C GLN A 357 -2.65 -17.93 3.25
N ARG A 358 -3.81 -17.90 3.90
CA ARG A 358 -5.11 -18.03 3.22
C ARG A 358 -5.43 -16.81 2.39
N ALA A 359 -5.17 -15.61 2.92
CA ALA A 359 -5.35 -14.36 2.17
C ALA A 359 -4.46 -14.29 0.92
N LEU A 360 -3.19 -14.68 1.04
CA LEU A 360 -2.27 -14.73 -0.11
C LEU A 360 -2.67 -15.78 -1.16
N ARG A 361 -3.15 -16.96 -0.72
CA ARG A 361 -3.68 -17.97 -1.64
C ARG A 361 -4.96 -17.53 -2.35
N GLU A 362 -5.81 -16.79 -1.66
CA GLU A 362 -6.99 -16.16 -2.27
C GLU A 362 -6.58 -15.21 -3.39
N ILE A 363 -5.58 -14.35 -3.15
CA ILE A 363 -5.03 -13.47 -4.19
C ILE A 363 -4.46 -14.27 -5.36
N LEU A 364 -3.73 -15.37 -5.11
CA LEU A 364 -3.23 -16.24 -6.18
C LEU A 364 -4.36 -16.85 -7.03
N MET A 365 -5.48 -17.24 -6.41
CA MET A 365 -6.66 -17.74 -7.14
C MET A 365 -7.27 -16.63 -8.01
N GLN A 366 -7.43 -15.43 -7.46
CA GLN A 366 -7.94 -14.27 -8.20
C GLN A 366 -7.05 -13.89 -9.38
N ILE A 367 -5.72 -13.90 -9.21
CA ILE A 367 -4.79 -13.67 -10.32
C ILE A 367 -4.99 -14.75 -11.39
N GLY A 368 -5.09 -16.02 -10.99
CA GLY A 368 -5.33 -17.13 -11.92
C GLY A 368 -6.67 -17.03 -12.67
N ASP A 369 -7.73 -16.55 -12.02
CA ASP A 369 -9.02 -16.30 -12.66
C ASP A 369 -8.91 -15.19 -13.72
N ARG A 370 -8.24 -14.10 -13.38
CA ARG A 370 -8.00 -12.98 -14.31
C ARG A 370 -7.13 -13.40 -15.48
N GLU A 371 -6.04 -14.12 -15.22
CA GLU A 371 -5.14 -14.65 -16.25
C GLU A 371 -5.89 -15.55 -17.24
N ARG A 372 -6.73 -16.48 -16.76
CA ARG A 372 -7.57 -17.33 -17.61
C ARG A 372 -8.53 -16.52 -18.45
N TYR A 373 -9.17 -15.52 -17.86
CA TYR A 373 -10.09 -14.64 -18.57
C TYR A 373 -9.38 -13.87 -19.70
N GLU A 374 -8.25 -13.20 -19.41
CA GLU A 374 -7.53 -12.43 -20.43
C GLU A 374 -7.02 -13.33 -21.57
N LYS A 375 -6.52 -14.54 -21.24
CA LYS A 375 -6.15 -15.53 -22.27
C LYS A 375 -7.34 -16.01 -23.11
N SER A 376 -8.54 -16.08 -22.53
CA SER A 376 -9.75 -16.48 -23.27
C SER A 376 -10.31 -15.40 -24.18
N VAL A 377 -10.02 -14.13 -23.89
CA VAL A 377 -10.44 -12.99 -24.71
C VAL A 377 -9.44 -12.70 -25.84
N ALA A 378 -8.18 -13.08 -25.64
CA ALA A 378 -7.11 -12.89 -26.62
C ALA A 378 -7.06 -13.98 -27.72
N ASN A 379 -7.62 -15.16 -27.45
CA ASN A 379 -7.81 -16.24 -28.42
C ASN A 379 -9.18 -16.11 -29.11
#